data_AF-A0A381FI90-F1
#
_entry.id   AF-A0A381FI90-F1
#
_cell.length_a   1.000
_cell.length_b   1.000
_cell.length_c   1.000
_cell.angle_alpha   90.00
_cell.angle_beta   90.00
_cell.angle_gamma   90.00
#
_symmetry.space_group_name_H-M   'P 1'
#
loop_
_entity.id
_entity.type
_entity.pdbx_description
1 polymer ?
#
loop_
_entity_poly.entity_id
_entity_poly.type
_entity_poly.pdbx_seq_one_letter_code
_entity_poly.pdbx_strand_id
1 'polypeptide(L)'
;METKKISRLSVTEKALEVIWELEKKYGDLMFYQAGGCCEGTQPQCFEKGGYFPRMNDAMIGTINGHEFWIDRDLFEYWQYSHFTLDILDGFGPGGFSLETPLGKTFKVHYKLFTADELKNLEEIKRSE
;
A
#
# COMPACT_ATOMS: atom_id res chain seq x y z
N MET A 1 7.60 25.28 16.39
CA MET A 1 6.74 24.11 16.67
C MET A 1 6.70 23.33 15.37
N GLU A 2 7.47 22.26 15.25
CA GLU A 2 7.42 21.40 14.06
C GLU A 2 6.09 20.63 14.08
N THR A 3 5.17 21.02 13.21
CA THR A 3 3.94 20.27 12.95
C THR A 3 4.34 18.96 12.29
N LYS A 4 4.48 17.91 13.11
CA LYS A 4 4.77 16.55 12.64
C LYS A 4 3.60 16.11 11.77
N LYS A 5 3.81 16.05 10.44
CA LYS A 5 2.81 15.55 9.51
C LYS A 5 2.51 14.07 9.83
N ILE A 6 1.25 13.68 9.64
CA ILE A 6 0.76 12.33 9.92
C ILE A 6 0.79 11.54 8.63
N SER A 7 1.61 10.48 8.64
CA SER A 7 1.66 9.51 7.54
C SER A 7 0.31 8.83 7.37
N ARG A 8 -0.05 8.59 6.11
CA ARG A 8 -1.25 7.84 5.73
C ARG A 8 -1.05 6.33 5.72
N LEU A 9 0.21 5.90 5.84
CA LEU A 9 0.61 4.52 5.64
C LEU A 9 1.49 4.05 6.79
N SER A 10 1.17 2.88 7.32
CA SER A 10 2.02 2.12 8.24
C SER A 10 2.06 0.65 7.81
N VAL A 11 3.01 -0.10 8.38
CA VAL A 11 3.20 -1.52 8.11
C VAL A 11 3.33 -2.26 9.43
N THR A 12 2.77 -3.47 9.51
CA THR A 12 2.98 -4.35 10.68
C THR A 12 4.38 -4.99 10.62
N GLU A 13 4.91 -5.38 11.77
CA GLU A 13 6.21 -6.06 11.85
C GLU A 13 6.25 -7.33 10.98
N LYS A 14 5.16 -8.11 11.02
CA LYS A 14 5.02 -9.34 10.20
C LYS A 14 5.06 -9.06 8.70
N ALA A 15 4.38 -8.00 8.25
CA ALA A 15 4.41 -7.60 6.86
C ALA A 15 5.80 -7.10 6.47
N LEU A 16 6.45 -6.33 7.35
CA LEU A 16 7.80 -5.81 7.11
C LEU A 16 8.83 -6.94 6.94
N GLU A 17 8.76 -8.01 7.73
CA GLU A 17 9.62 -9.19 7.59
C GLU A 17 9.51 -9.82 6.19
N VAL A 18 8.29 -9.97 5.67
CA VAL A 18 8.05 -10.51 4.33
C VAL A 18 8.58 -9.55 3.27
N ILE A 19 8.37 -8.25 3.44
CA ILE A 19 8.87 -7.23 2.50
C ILE A 19 10.39 -7.30 2.41
N TRP A 20 11.10 -7.47 3.52
CA TRP A 20 12.55 -7.68 3.50
C TRP A 20 12.99 -8.97 2.79
N GLU A 21 12.22 -10.05 2.94
CA GLU A 21 12.50 -11.29 2.21
C GLU A 21 12.33 -11.11 0.70
N LEU A 22 11.26 -10.42 0.29
CA LEU A 22 11.00 -10.10 -1.11
C LEU A 22 12.05 -9.16 -1.69
N GLU A 23 12.43 -8.10 -0.95
CA GLU A 23 13.43 -7.13 -1.39
C GLU A 23 14.79 -7.78 -1.60
N LYS A 24 15.20 -8.70 -0.71
CA LYS A 24 16.44 -9.46 -0.90
C LYS A 24 16.44 -10.34 -2.16
N LYS A 25 15.26 -10.81 -2.57
CA LYS A 25 15.12 -11.73 -3.70
C LYS A 25 14.92 -11.01 -5.03
N TYR A 26 14.15 -9.93 -5.03
CA TYR A 26 13.69 -9.24 -6.25
C TYR A 26 14.25 -7.81 -6.38
N GLY A 27 14.90 -7.26 -5.34
CA GLY A 27 15.42 -5.89 -5.36
C GLY A 27 14.35 -4.86 -5.00
N ASP A 28 14.32 -3.74 -5.72
CA ASP A 28 13.37 -2.65 -5.47
C ASP A 28 11.93 -3.14 -5.71
N LEU A 29 11.04 -2.82 -4.78
CA LEU A 29 9.65 -3.24 -4.81
C LEU A 29 8.71 -2.05 -5.05
N MET A 30 7.47 -2.40 -5.36
CA MET A 30 6.36 -1.48 -5.51
C MET A 30 5.08 -2.13 -5.01
N PHE A 31 4.30 -1.40 -4.23
CA PHE A 31 2.98 -1.84 -3.81
C PHE A 31 1.91 -1.10 -4.60
N TYR A 32 0.88 -1.82 -5.02
CA TYR A 32 -0.25 -1.25 -5.71
C TYR A 32 -1.55 -1.88 -5.21
N GLN A 33 -2.54 -1.04 -4.95
CA GLN A 33 -3.87 -1.48 -4.56
C GLN A 33 -4.90 -0.99 -5.57
N ALA A 34 -5.48 -1.93 -6.30
CA ALA A 34 -6.49 -1.64 -7.31
C ALA A 34 -7.88 -1.40 -6.68
N GLY A 35 -8.62 -0.44 -7.24
CA GLY A 35 -10.05 -0.25 -7.03
C GLY A 35 -10.83 -1.09 -8.03
N GLY A 36 -11.61 -2.06 -7.58
CA GLY A 36 -12.41 -2.87 -8.49
C GLY A 36 -13.22 -3.98 -7.83
N CYS A 37 -14.35 -4.32 -8.46
CA CYS A 37 -15.30 -5.34 -8.00
C CYS A 37 -14.80 -6.79 -8.24
N CYS A 38 -13.88 -7.00 -9.19
CA CYS A 38 -13.57 -8.36 -9.69
C CYS A 38 -12.30 -9.03 -9.12
N GLU A 39 -11.26 -8.29 -8.69
CA GLU A 39 -9.99 -8.90 -8.23
C GLU A 39 -9.64 -8.62 -6.76
N GLY A 40 -10.58 -8.00 -6.03
CA GLY A 40 -10.43 -7.73 -4.61
C GLY A 40 -9.58 -6.49 -4.35
N THR A 41 -9.93 -5.78 -3.29
CA THR A 41 -9.25 -4.58 -2.80
C THR A 41 -7.93 -4.93 -2.07
N GLN A 42 -7.32 -6.07 -2.40
CA GLN A 42 -6.11 -6.50 -1.73
C GLN A 42 -4.90 -5.75 -2.31
N PRO A 43 -4.01 -5.25 -1.44
CA PRO A 43 -2.75 -4.69 -1.90
C PRO A 43 -1.88 -5.81 -2.50
N GLN A 44 -1.22 -5.50 -3.60
CA GLN A 44 -0.30 -6.40 -4.28
C GLN A 44 1.10 -5.80 -4.29
N CYS A 45 2.10 -6.67 -4.26
CA CYS A 45 3.52 -6.36 -4.28
C CYS A 45 4.12 -6.81 -5.62
N PHE A 46 4.82 -5.90 -6.28
CA PHE A 46 5.48 -6.08 -7.57
C PHE A 46 6.95 -5.66 -7.48
N GLU A 47 7.74 -6.04 -8.48
CA GLU A 47 9.06 -5.44 -8.71
C GLU A 47 8.87 -3.98 -9.17
N LYS A 48 9.77 -3.08 -8.77
CA LYS A 48 9.77 -1.68 -9.22
C LYS A 48 9.83 -1.64 -10.75
N GLY A 49 8.83 -1.04 -11.38
CA GLY A 49 8.69 -0.98 -12.85
C GLY A 49 8.02 -2.21 -13.48
N GLY A 50 7.66 -3.23 -12.71
CA GLY A 50 6.82 -4.35 -13.15
C GLY A 50 5.33 -4.01 -13.23
N TYR A 51 4.91 -2.96 -12.52
CA TYR A 51 3.59 -2.36 -12.61
C TYR A 51 3.72 -0.84 -12.72
N PHE A 52 2.79 -0.20 -13.42
CA PHE A 52 2.77 1.26 -13.59
C PHE A 52 1.44 1.82 -13.08
N PRO A 53 1.45 2.80 -12.16
CA PRO A 53 0.25 3.52 -11.74
C PRO A 53 -0.43 4.14 -12.96
N ARG A 54 -1.76 4.09 -12.98
CA ARG A 54 -2.60 4.71 -13.99
C ARG A 54 -2.70 6.21 -13.74
N MET A 55 -3.27 6.93 -14.69
CA MET A 55 -3.45 8.37 -14.59
C MET A 55 -4.27 8.75 -13.34
N ASN A 56 -3.75 9.68 -12.54
CA ASN A 56 -4.32 10.19 -11.28
C ASN A 56 -4.33 9.23 -10.07
N ASP A 57 -3.67 8.08 -10.16
CA ASP A 57 -3.45 7.21 -9.01
C ASP A 57 -2.61 7.91 -7.94
N ALA A 58 -2.83 7.56 -6.67
CA ALA A 58 -2.24 8.24 -5.53
C ALA A 58 -1.13 7.40 -4.89
N MET A 59 0.09 7.95 -4.80
CA MET A 59 1.14 7.46 -3.91
C MET A 59 0.91 8.04 -2.53
N ILE A 60 0.53 7.18 -1.59
CA ILE A 60 0.11 7.58 -0.23
C ILE A 60 1.23 7.51 0.81
N GLY A 61 2.39 6.97 0.43
CA GLY A 61 3.56 6.85 1.28
C GLY A 61 4.52 5.79 0.78
N THR A 62 5.55 5.53 1.58
CA THR A 62 6.57 4.51 1.31
C THR A 62 6.69 3.53 2.47
N ILE A 63 6.88 2.25 2.16
CA ILE A 63 7.19 1.19 3.13
C ILE A 63 8.60 0.67 2.84
N ASN A 64 9.51 0.83 3.81
CA ASN A 64 10.92 0.47 3.65
C ASN A 64 11.58 1.10 2.40
N GLY A 65 11.17 2.33 2.03
CA GLY A 65 11.65 3.01 0.82
C GLY A 65 10.91 2.66 -0.48
N HIS A 66 10.04 1.65 -0.45
CA HIS A 66 9.23 1.22 -1.60
C HIS A 66 7.90 1.97 -1.64
N GLU A 67 7.47 2.39 -2.82
CA GLU A 67 6.26 3.21 -2.96
C GLU A 67 4.99 2.37 -2.83
N PHE A 68 3.96 2.94 -2.21
CA PHE A 68 2.63 2.36 -2.14
C PHE A 68 1.63 3.24 -2.88
N TRP A 69 1.08 2.67 -3.95
CA TRP A 69 0.18 3.32 -4.87
C TRP A 69 -1.24 2.76 -4.74
N ILE A 70 -2.22 3.62 -4.96
CA ILE A 70 -3.64 3.29 -4.87
C ILE A 70 -4.35 3.87 -6.08
N ASP A 71 -5.23 3.05 -6.66
CA ASP A 71 -6.16 3.48 -7.69
C ASP A 71 -6.91 4.77 -7.29
N ARG A 72 -7.07 5.70 -8.23
CA ARG A 72 -7.75 6.99 -7.99
C ARG A 72 -9.09 6.84 -7.27
N ASP A 73 -9.98 5.99 -7.77
CA ASP A 73 -11.36 5.90 -7.28
C ASP A 73 -11.40 5.27 -5.89
N LEU A 74 -10.53 4.28 -5.66
CA LEU A 74 -10.33 3.68 -4.34
C LEU A 74 -9.76 4.69 -3.35
N PHE A 75 -8.78 5.49 -3.76
CA PHE A 75 -8.20 6.52 -2.90
C PHE A 75 -9.23 7.59 -2.55
N GLU A 76 -10.05 8.06 -3.49
CA GLU A 76 -11.11 9.03 -3.20
C GLU A 76 -12.10 8.52 -2.16
N TYR A 77 -12.42 7.23 -2.18
CA TYR A 77 -13.28 6.63 -1.17
C TYR A 77 -12.59 6.52 0.21
N TRP A 78 -11.31 6.17 0.24
CA TRP A 78 -10.55 5.91 1.47
C TRP A 78 -9.60 7.03 1.91
N GLN A 79 -9.70 8.23 1.31
CA GLN A 79 -8.79 9.36 1.56
C GLN A 79 -8.79 9.85 3.02
N TYR A 80 -9.82 9.51 3.79
CA TYR A 80 -9.96 9.86 5.20
C TYR A 80 -9.55 8.71 6.14
N SER A 81 -8.91 7.68 5.61
CA SER A 81 -8.45 6.52 6.36
C SER A 81 -6.93 6.41 6.38
N HIS A 82 -6.44 5.93 7.50
CA HIS A 82 -5.09 5.42 7.68
C HIS A 82 -5.00 3.99 7.16
N PHE A 83 -3.98 3.70 6.37
CA PHE A 83 -3.72 2.42 5.74
C PHE A 83 -2.65 1.70 6.54
N THR A 84 -2.97 0.55 7.12
CA THR A 84 -1.96 -0.33 7.74
C THR A 84 -1.79 -1.58 6.89
N LEU A 85 -0.66 -1.69 6.20
CA LEU A 85 -0.29 -2.89 5.48
C LEU A 85 0.07 -4.00 6.46
N ASP A 86 -0.62 -5.13 6.33
CA ASP A 86 -0.45 -6.33 7.12
C ASP A 86 -0.35 -7.55 6.20
N ILE A 87 0.02 -8.70 6.75
CA ILE A 87 0.18 -9.94 6.01
C ILE A 87 -0.64 -11.05 6.68
N LEU A 88 -1.21 -11.94 5.86
CA LEU A 88 -1.87 -13.17 6.30
C LEU A 88 -1.24 -14.38 5.63
N ASP A 89 -1.31 -15.52 6.32
CA ASP A 89 -1.04 -16.82 5.71
C ASP A 89 -2.24 -17.23 4.84
N GLY A 90 -1.98 -17.58 3.59
CA GLY A 90 -2.99 -17.93 2.60
C GLY A 90 -2.68 -17.40 1.21
N PHE A 91 -3.56 -17.72 0.26
CA PHE A 91 -3.47 -17.25 -1.12
C PHE A 91 -4.48 -16.14 -1.36
N GLY A 92 -3.99 -14.96 -1.76
CA GLY A 92 -4.84 -13.86 -2.18
C GLY A 92 -5.49 -14.10 -3.55
N PRO A 93 -6.65 -13.48 -3.84
CA PRO A 93 -7.15 -13.35 -5.19
C PRO A 93 -6.16 -12.54 -6.02
N GLY A 94 -5.88 -13.00 -7.23
CA GLY A 94 -5.03 -12.29 -8.18
C GLY A 94 -3.72 -13.00 -8.52
N GLY A 95 -3.08 -13.74 -7.61
CA GLY A 95 -1.91 -14.60 -7.93
C GLY A 95 -0.66 -13.93 -8.57
N PHE A 96 -0.71 -12.62 -8.86
CA PHE A 96 0.36 -11.84 -9.47
C PHE A 96 1.33 -11.23 -8.45
N SER A 97 0.98 -11.28 -7.16
CA SER A 97 1.74 -10.66 -6.08
C SER A 97 2.97 -11.51 -5.70
N LEU A 98 4.11 -10.87 -5.43
CA LEU A 98 5.40 -11.55 -5.23
C LEU A 98 5.46 -12.47 -3.99
N GLU A 99 4.63 -12.24 -2.99
CA GLU A 99 4.52 -13.07 -1.79
C GLU A 99 3.71 -14.37 -2.01
N THR A 100 2.96 -14.47 -3.12
CA THR A 100 2.10 -15.62 -3.40
C THR A 100 2.84 -16.98 -3.30
N PRO A 101 4.08 -17.15 -3.82
CA PRO A 101 4.83 -18.40 -3.68
C PRO A 101 5.24 -18.74 -2.25
N LEU A 102 5.22 -17.77 -1.33
CA LEU A 102 5.47 -17.98 0.10
C LEU A 102 4.21 -18.45 0.85
N GLY A 103 3.07 -18.61 0.15
CA GLY A 103 1.79 -18.95 0.76
C GLY A 103 1.27 -17.84 1.66
N LYS A 104 1.59 -16.58 1.34
CA LYS A 104 1.17 -15.39 2.08
C LYS A 104 0.37 -14.46 1.16
N THR A 105 -0.34 -13.52 1.76
CA THR A 105 -1.07 -12.46 1.05
C THR A 105 -1.09 -11.18 1.86
N PHE A 106 -0.83 -10.04 1.20
CA PHE A 106 -0.96 -8.75 1.86
C PHE A 106 -2.42 -8.34 2.03
N LYS A 107 -2.69 -7.55 3.07
CA LYS A 107 -3.97 -6.90 3.30
C LYS A 107 -3.78 -5.51 3.90
N VAL A 108 -4.76 -4.64 3.72
CA VAL A 108 -4.79 -3.34 4.41
C VAL A 108 -5.87 -3.34 5.48
N HIS A 109 -5.51 -2.89 6.68
CA HIS A 109 -6.48 -2.43 7.67
C HIS A 109 -6.71 -0.94 7.54
N TYR A 110 -7.97 -0.54 7.49
CA TYR A 110 -8.37 0.86 7.42
C TYR A 110 -8.81 1.34 8.79
N LYS A 111 -8.33 2.52 9.18
CA LYS A 111 -8.79 3.24 10.37
C LYS A 111 -9.11 4.66 9.97
N LEU A 112 -10.34 5.12 10.25
CA LEU A 112 -10.70 6.52 10.00
C LEU A 112 -9.83 7.46 10.82
N PHE A 113 -9.35 8.53 10.17
CA PHE A 113 -8.68 9.61 10.85
C PHE A 113 -9.66 10.41 11.71
N THR A 114 -9.16 10.91 12.82
CA THR A 114 -9.82 11.93 13.62
C THR A 114 -9.72 13.31 12.96
N ALA A 115 -10.59 14.24 13.35
CA ALA A 115 -10.62 15.59 12.78
C ALA A 115 -9.30 16.36 12.95
N ASP A 116 -8.54 16.07 14.01
CA ASP A 116 -7.22 16.67 14.25
C ASP A 116 -6.13 16.04 13.39
N GLU A 117 -6.22 14.73 13.12
CA GLU A 117 -5.28 14.03 12.23
C GLU A 117 -5.44 14.51 10.78
N LEU A 118 -6.69 14.68 10.32
CA LEU A 118 -7.01 15.15 8.96
C LEU A 118 -6.35 16.50 8.62
N LYS A 119 -6.19 17.39 9.60
CA LYS A 119 -5.58 18.71 9.41
C LYS A 119 -4.07 18.66 9.21
N ASN A 120 -3.43 17.55 9.58
CA ASN A 120 -1.98 17.41 9.62
C ASN A 120 -1.49 16.26 8.74
N LEU A 121 -2.27 15.80 7.76
CA LEU A 121 -1.87 14.67 6.91
C LEU A 121 -0.70 15.02 5.98
N GLU A 122 0.10 14.02 5.67
CA GLU A 122 1.10 14.10 4.61
C GLU A 122 0.44 14.29 3.24
N GLU A 123 1.13 15.05 2.38
CA GLU A 123 0.74 15.28 1.00
C GLU A 123 0.98 14.01 0.20
N ILE A 124 -0.01 13.64 -0.61
CA ILE A 124 0.11 12.53 -1.54
C ILE A 124 0.74 13.02 -2.85
N LYS A 125 1.39 12.11 -3.57
CA LYS A 125 1.76 12.37 -4.97
C LYS A 125 0.75 11.70 -5.87
N ARG A 126 0.41 12.33 -7.00
CA ARG A 126 -0.42 11.71 -8.03
C ARG A 126 0.42 11.42 -9.27
N SER A 127 0.14 10.32 -9.93
CA SER A 127 0.68 10.03 -11.27
C SER A 127 -0.01 10.93 -12.29
N GLU A 128 0.81 11.56 -13.14
CA GLU A 128 0.38 12.40 -14.26
C GLU A 128 0.12 11.57 -15.52
#